data_AF-A0A960V1V6-F1
#
_entry.id   AF-A0A960V1V6-F1
#
_cell.length_a   1.000
_cell.length_b   1.000
_cell.length_c   1.000
_cell.angle_alpha   90.00
_cell.angle_beta   90.00
_cell.angle_gamma   90.00
#
_symmetry.space_group_name_H-M   'P 1'
#
loop_
_entity.id
_entity.type
_entity.pdbx_description
1 polymer ?
#
loop_
_entity_poly.entity_id
_entity_poly.type
_entity_poly.pdbx_seq_one_letter_code
_entity_poly.pdbx_strand_id
1 'polypeptide(L)'
;MHSMAYLHGLQTKGLVRRVWLLLLLITPGLFGQSLNGYLAWKAIPGSHGYHLQIRNQQTRQVIVDQIVESTRFKIDLPLGSYENRTAPLNRFGKPMVWSYWRNLEIATAPQPKLSPPKMQMIGDAWQFEIQGKGLLPATRYYFEQKDKQIPVKSSQRVLRGDQLIIRLPGSAFSPGPWDLVAVNPGNKVERFSNVISVTEGQAEPVIATVSTNDQKTDPTDQSPAAVNGVAQYRQYVRQLKRSCKASSLPDVLIKRCFENHVTLYLESKDNRNLYSFILLESQNISDRMQALQYYQDECPVFKPAQSLVQARLQERARWQTVELQRMLAYQAKKCP
;
A
#
# COMPACT_ATOMS: atom_id res chain seq x y z
N MET A 1 -9.81 68.55 71.30
CA MET A 1 -10.31 67.17 71.56
C MET A 1 -9.62 66.23 70.60
N HIS A 2 -8.83 65.33 71.17
CA HIS A 2 -8.33 64.04 70.69
C HIS A 2 -7.53 63.89 69.38
N SER A 3 -6.30 63.38 69.62
CA SER A 3 -5.55 62.34 68.92
C SER A 3 -4.60 62.77 67.80
N MET A 4 -3.29 62.82 68.09
CA MET A 4 -2.32 61.69 68.09
C MET A 4 -1.95 61.30 66.65
N ALA A 5 -0.77 61.66 66.15
CA ALA A 5 0.57 61.09 66.42
C ALA A 5 0.99 60.22 65.23
N TYR A 6 2.13 60.51 64.59
CA TYR A 6 3.37 59.74 64.76
C TYR A 6 4.48 60.27 63.84
N LEU A 7 5.63 60.42 64.47
CA LEU A 7 6.96 60.71 63.93
C LEU A 7 7.62 59.44 63.36
N HIS A 8 8.81 59.66 62.78
CA HIS A 8 9.84 58.76 62.26
C HIS A 8 9.75 58.49 60.76
N GLY A 9 10.80 58.60 59.96
CA GLY A 9 12.20 58.82 60.28
C GLY A 9 13.08 58.06 59.29
N LEU A 10 14.10 58.78 58.79
CA LEU A 10 15.44 58.31 58.45
C LEU A 10 15.70 57.37 57.24
N GLN A 11 16.66 57.89 56.46
CA GLN A 11 17.88 57.22 55.97
C GLN A 11 17.84 56.44 54.66
N THR A 12 18.23 57.20 53.63
CA THR A 12 19.31 56.88 52.71
C THR A 12 20.42 55.99 53.31
N LYS A 13 20.78 54.90 52.61
CA LYS A 13 22.11 54.63 52.05
C LYS A 13 22.09 53.28 51.31
N GLY A 14 22.88 53.21 50.24
CA GLY A 14 22.73 52.27 49.15
C GLY A 14 23.14 50.83 49.44
N LEU A 15 22.83 49.95 48.49
CA LEU A 15 23.67 48.79 48.19
C LEU A 15 23.31 48.22 46.80
N VAL A 16 24.20 48.48 45.85
CA VAL A 16 24.83 47.47 44.97
C VAL A 16 23.95 46.36 44.38
N ARG A 17 23.94 46.32 43.03
CA ARG A 17 23.73 45.14 42.15
C ARG A 17 22.51 44.26 42.44
N ARG A 18 21.42 44.47 41.68
CA ARG A 18 20.57 43.38 41.15
C ARG A 18 20.02 43.72 39.77
N VAL A 19 20.94 43.92 38.83
CA VAL A 19 20.70 43.59 37.41
C VAL A 19 21.14 42.12 37.28
N TRP A 20 20.44 41.34 36.45
CA TRP A 20 20.63 39.89 36.18
C TRP A 20 19.76 38.94 36.99
N LEU A 21 18.54 38.69 36.49
CA LEU A 21 17.95 37.35 36.36
C LEU A 21 16.63 37.42 35.56
N LEU A 22 16.67 38.04 34.37
CA LEU A 22 15.76 37.67 33.28
C LEU A 22 16.36 36.41 32.65
N LEU A 23 16.14 35.29 33.32
CA LEU A 23 16.53 33.98 32.84
C LEU A 23 15.60 33.65 31.67
N LEU A 24 16.10 33.99 30.47
CA LEU A 24 15.88 33.34 29.19
C LEU A 24 15.17 31.97 29.33
N LEU A 25 13.85 31.99 29.43
CA LEU A 25 13.00 30.90 28.97
C LEU A 25 12.92 30.98 27.44
N ILE A 26 14.08 31.01 26.76
CA ILE A 26 14.15 30.54 25.38
C ILE A 26 14.10 29.04 25.53
N THR A 27 12.87 28.52 25.58
CA THR A 27 12.66 27.14 25.18
C THR A 27 13.25 27.04 23.76
N PRO A 28 14.22 26.15 23.50
CA PRO A 28 14.55 25.86 22.13
C PRO A 28 13.24 25.34 21.54
N GLY A 29 12.63 26.13 20.66
CA GLY A 29 11.59 25.64 19.77
C GLY A 29 12.18 24.41 19.12
N LEU A 30 11.67 23.24 19.49
CA LEU A 30 12.00 21.99 18.85
C LEU A 30 11.67 22.23 17.38
N PHE A 31 12.70 22.47 16.56
CA PHE A 31 12.56 22.57 15.13
C PHE A 31 12.03 21.22 14.67
N GLY A 32 10.71 21.14 14.50
CA GLY A 32 10.05 19.99 13.91
C GLY A 32 10.69 19.77 12.55
N GLN A 33 11.25 18.57 12.35
CA GLN A 33 11.64 18.14 11.02
C GLN A 33 10.37 18.21 10.16
N SER A 34 10.32 19.14 9.21
CA SER A 34 9.19 19.26 8.30
C SER A 34 9.10 17.97 7.49
N LEU A 35 8.20 17.09 7.89
CA LEU A 35 7.85 15.92 7.12
C LEU A 35 7.10 16.42 5.88
N ASN A 36 7.66 16.20 4.69
CA ASN A 36 7.00 16.49 3.41
C ASN A 36 5.90 15.45 3.12
N GLY A 37 4.93 15.31 4.04
CA GLY A 37 3.78 14.42 3.93
C GLY A 37 2.51 15.17 3.56
N TYR A 38 1.64 14.52 2.79
CA TYR A 38 0.31 15.04 2.46
C TYR A 38 -0.76 13.97 2.72
N LEU A 39 -1.89 14.38 3.26
CA LEU A 39 -3.14 13.62 3.11
C LEU A 39 -3.69 13.90 1.72
N ALA A 40 -4.20 12.87 1.05
CA ALA A 40 -4.87 13.01 -0.23
C ALA A 40 -6.11 12.11 -0.29
N TRP A 41 -7.15 12.58 -0.95
CA TRP A 41 -8.39 11.84 -1.14
C TRP A 41 -8.94 12.01 -2.55
N LYS A 42 -9.90 11.15 -2.92
CA LYS A 42 -10.55 11.20 -4.23
C LYS A 42 -11.51 12.38 -4.29
N ALA A 43 -11.47 13.13 -5.38
CA ALA A 43 -12.43 14.19 -5.66
C ALA A 43 -13.86 13.64 -5.73
N ILE A 44 -14.82 14.41 -5.21
CA ILE A 44 -16.25 14.14 -5.28
C ILE A 44 -16.84 15.19 -6.23
N PRO A 45 -17.40 14.78 -7.38
CA PRO A 45 -17.98 15.70 -8.34
C PRO A 45 -19.03 16.62 -7.70
N GLY A 46 -18.98 17.92 -8.01
CA GLY A 46 -19.90 18.93 -7.47
C GLY A 46 -19.57 19.42 -6.05
N SER A 47 -18.53 18.89 -5.41
CA SER A 47 -18.06 19.39 -4.12
C SER A 47 -17.38 20.75 -4.28
N HIS A 48 -17.67 21.70 -3.39
CA HIS A 48 -17.07 23.05 -3.39
C HIS A 48 -15.85 23.16 -2.47
N GLY A 49 -15.40 22.03 -1.92
CA GLY A 49 -14.31 21.93 -0.98
C GLY A 49 -14.52 20.76 -0.03
N TYR A 50 -13.71 20.67 1.01
CA TYR A 50 -13.75 19.60 1.99
C TYR A 50 -13.56 20.17 3.38
N HIS A 51 -14.31 19.65 4.34
CA HIS A 51 -14.02 19.82 5.75
C HIS A 51 -13.12 18.67 6.19
N LEU A 52 -11.89 18.98 6.58
CA LEU A 52 -10.91 18.04 7.11
C LEU A 52 -10.87 18.13 8.63
N GLN A 53 -10.90 16.97 9.28
CA GLN A 53 -10.59 16.85 10.70
C GLN A 53 -9.48 15.84 10.94
N ILE A 54 -8.55 16.18 11.84
CA ILE A 54 -7.53 15.28 12.39
C ILE A 54 -7.62 15.34 13.91
N ARG A 55 -7.59 14.18 14.56
CA ARG A 55 -7.58 14.08 16.02
C ARG A 55 -6.45 13.20 16.50
N ASN A 56 -5.99 13.44 17.73
CA ASN A 56 -5.13 12.52 18.44
C ASN A 56 -5.91 11.22 18.75
N GLN A 57 -5.30 10.06 18.46
CA GLN A 57 -5.98 8.78 18.61
C GLN A 57 -6.25 8.41 20.07
N GLN A 58 -5.34 8.78 20.99
CA GLN A 58 -5.43 8.47 22.41
C GLN A 58 -6.38 9.43 23.14
N THR A 59 -6.17 10.74 23.00
CA THR A 59 -6.96 11.75 23.72
C THR A 59 -8.29 12.05 23.06
N ARG A 60 -8.48 11.62 21.80
CA ARG A 60 -9.64 11.90 20.94
C ARG A 60 -9.85 13.39 20.63
N GLN A 61 -8.92 14.25 21.04
CA GLN A 61 -8.95 15.68 20.80
C GLN A 61 -8.71 16.00 19.33
N VAL A 62 -9.61 16.76 18.72
CA VAL A 62 -9.44 17.30 17.37
C VAL A 62 -8.37 18.39 17.41
N ILE A 63 -7.33 18.23 16.60
CA ILE A 63 -6.15 19.11 16.53
C ILE A 63 -6.06 19.84 15.19
N VAL A 64 -6.74 19.33 14.16
CA VAL A 64 -6.95 20.04 12.89
C VAL A 64 -8.44 19.99 12.59
N ASP A 65 -9.02 21.16 12.33
CA ASP A 65 -10.42 21.32 11.94
C ASP A 65 -10.50 22.46 10.92
N GLN A 66 -10.45 22.12 9.62
CA GLN A 66 -10.23 23.11 8.56
C GLN A 66 -11.05 22.83 7.31
N ILE A 67 -11.47 23.89 6.62
CA ILE A 67 -12.02 23.83 5.27
C ILE A 67 -10.86 23.96 4.27
N VAL A 68 -10.81 23.06 3.29
CA VAL A 68 -9.80 23.04 2.24
C VAL A 68 -10.48 22.90 0.87
N GLU A 69 -10.03 23.68 -0.10
CA GLU A 69 -10.60 23.66 -1.46
C GLU A 69 -10.00 22.54 -2.33
N SER A 70 -8.84 22.04 -1.94
CA SER A 70 -8.12 21.00 -2.70
C SER A 70 -8.34 19.60 -2.12
N THR A 71 -8.03 18.57 -2.90
CA THR A 71 -8.08 17.17 -2.46
C THR A 71 -6.78 16.70 -1.80
N ARG A 72 -5.95 17.64 -1.35
CA ARG A 72 -4.69 17.38 -0.66
C ARG A 72 -4.50 18.35 0.51
N PHE A 73 -3.87 17.88 1.57
CA PHE A 73 -3.55 18.69 2.74
C PHE A 73 -2.15 18.38 3.22
N LYS A 74 -1.30 19.41 3.37
CA LYS A 74 0.06 19.23 3.88
C LYS A 74 -0.02 18.91 5.37
N ILE A 75 0.61 17.81 5.77
CA ILE A 75 0.65 17.40 7.17
C ILE A 75 1.84 18.11 7.84
N ASP A 76 1.53 18.81 8.93
CA ASP A 76 2.52 19.38 9.84
C ASP A 76 2.12 19.01 11.27
N LEU A 77 2.43 17.77 11.64
CA LEU A 77 2.06 17.19 12.94
C LEU A 77 3.31 16.54 13.56
N PRO A 78 3.45 16.55 14.89
CA PRO A 78 4.52 15.85 15.56
C PRO A 78 4.34 14.33 15.44
N LEU A 79 5.41 13.59 15.71
CA LEU A 79 5.38 12.12 15.75
C LEU A 79 4.26 11.63 16.67
N GLY A 80 3.50 10.63 16.24
CA GLY A 80 2.39 10.08 17.01
C GLY A 80 1.31 9.43 16.17
N SER A 81 0.28 8.95 16.87
CA SER A 81 -0.87 8.27 16.28
C SER A 81 -2.11 9.16 16.31
N TYR A 82 -2.71 9.30 15.14
CA TYR A 82 -3.83 10.18 14.86
C TYR A 82 -4.91 9.45 14.08
N GLU A 83 -6.05 10.09 13.95
CA GLU A 83 -7.08 9.70 12.99
C GLU A 83 -7.50 10.91 12.17
N ASN A 84 -7.80 10.71 10.90
CA ASN A 84 -8.35 11.75 10.03
C ASN A 84 -9.69 11.35 9.43
N ARG A 85 -10.51 12.35 9.09
CA ARG A 85 -11.72 12.19 8.29
C ARG A 85 -11.96 13.44 7.45
N THR A 86 -12.72 13.27 6.37
CA THR A 86 -13.13 14.39 5.50
C THR A 86 -14.62 14.35 5.23
N ALA A 87 -15.22 15.51 4.96
CA ALA A 87 -16.57 15.62 4.43
C ALA A 87 -16.57 16.57 3.23
N PRO A 88 -17.19 16.21 2.09
CA PRO A 88 -17.39 17.16 1.00
C PRO A 88 -18.33 18.29 1.45
N LEU A 89 -18.08 19.48 0.94
CA LEU A 89 -18.91 20.66 1.18
C LEU A 89 -19.96 20.82 0.08
N ASN A 90 -21.18 21.11 0.49
CA ASN A 90 -22.23 21.53 -0.43
C ASN A 90 -22.02 22.97 -0.91
N ARG A 91 -22.90 23.45 -1.81
CA ARG A 91 -22.84 24.82 -2.36
C ARG A 91 -22.94 25.95 -1.32
N PHE A 92 -23.33 25.63 -0.09
CA PHE A 92 -23.43 26.58 1.03
C PHE A 92 -22.26 26.46 2.01
N GLY A 93 -21.20 25.71 1.65
CA GLY A 93 -20.04 25.50 2.51
C GLY A 93 -20.30 24.59 3.71
N LYS A 94 -21.42 23.87 3.75
CA LYS A 94 -21.75 22.95 4.86
C LYS A 94 -21.28 21.52 4.57
N PRO A 95 -20.69 20.82 5.56
CA PRO A 95 -20.34 19.42 5.43
C PRO A 95 -21.57 18.56 5.12
N MET A 96 -21.47 17.69 4.11
CA MET A 96 -22.57 16.79 3.73
C MET A 96 -22.53 15.47 4.52
N VAL A 97 -21.56 14.60 4.21
CA VAL A 97 -21.41 13.29 4.84
C VAL A 97 -19.95 13.11 5.23
N TRP A 98 -19.72 12.88 6.52
CA TRP A 98 -18.38 12.57 7.02
C TRP A 98 -17.94 11.18 6.59
N SER A 99 -16.68 11.06 6.16
CA SER A 99 -16.04 9.76 6.08
C SER A 99 -15.88 9.17 7.49
N TYR A 100 -15.70 7.85 7.55
CA TYR A 100 -15.19 7.21 8.75
C TYR A 100 -13.81 7.78 9.12
N TRP A 101 -13.50 7.74 10.40
CA TRP A 101 -12.16 8.01 10.91
C TRP A 101 -11.20 6.95 10.38
N ARG A 102 -10.06 7.38 9.83
CA ARG A 102 -8.99 6.50 9.35
C ARG A 102 -7.72 6.78 10.14
N ASN A 103 -7.00 5.72 10.49
CA ASN A 103 -5.73 5.84 11.20
C ASN A 103 -4.71 6.63 10.36
N LEU A 104 -3.95 7.49 11.03
CA LEU A 104 -2.86 8.28 10.49
C LEU A 104 -1.70 8.18 11.48
N GLU A 105 -0.57 7.64 11.04
CA GLU A 105 0.64 7.55 11.85
C GLU A 105 1.70 8.49 11.31
N ILE A 106 2.28 9.30 12.20
CA ILE A 106 3.41 10.17 11.91
C ILE A 106 4.63 9.56 12.59
N ALA A 107 5.52 8.99 11.79
CA ALA A 107 6.70 8.28 12.26
C ALA A 107 7.94 8.68 11.44
N THR A 108 9.12 8.51 12.03
CA THR A 108 10.38 8.64 11.31
C THR A 108 10.53 7.46 10.35
N ALA A 109 10.77 7.74 9.07
CA ALA A 109 11.01 6.67 8.11
C ALA A 109 12.32 5.94 8.42
N PRO A 110 12.33 4.59 8.48
CA PRO A 110 13.55 3.83 8.64
C PRO A 110 14.47 4.00 7.42
N GLN A 111 15.77 3.75 7.59
CA GLN A 111 16.68 3.58 6.46
C GLN A 111 16.27 2.29 5.72
N PRO A 112 15.98 2.33 4.41
CA PRO A 112 15.76 1.10 3.66
C PRO A 112 17.07 0.30 3.61
N LYS A 113 16.98 -1.03 3.60
CA LYS A 113 18.12 -1.92 3.35
C LYS A 113 17.70 -3.00 2.37
N LEU A 114 18.51 -3.23 1.35
CA LEU A 114 18.23 -4.23 0.32
C LEU A 114 19.24 -5.39 0.44
N SER A 115 18.75 -6.61 0.32
CA SER A 115 19.58 -7.79 0.13
C SER A 115 19.80 -8.04 -1.36
N PRO A 116 20.78 -8.87 -1.74
CA PRO A 116 20.97 -9.25 -3.12
C PRO A 116 19.68 -9.80 -3.76
N PRO A 117 19.28 -9.32 -4.94
CA PRO A 117 18.09 -9.79 -5.62
C PRO A 117 18.29 -11.18 -6.21
N LYS A 118 17.26 -12.04 -6.11
CA LYS A 118 17.13 -13.19 -7.00
C LYS A 118 16.50 -12.72 -8.30
N MET A 119 17.10 -13.07 -9.43
CA MET A 119 16.65 -12.62 -10.74
C MET A 119 16.19 -13.78 -11.59
N GLN A 120 15.14 -13.55 -12.36
CA GLN A 120 14.64 -14.51 -13.33
C GLN A 120 14.02 -13.78 -14.53
N MET A 121 14.25 -14.30 -15.73
CA MET A 121 13.48 -13.92 -16.91
C MET A 121 12.18 -14.71 -16.96
N ILE A 122 11.05 -14.02 -17.08
CA ILE A 122 9.72 -14.62 -17.26
C ILE A 122 9.11 -14.03 -18.53
N GLY A 123 9.26 -14.76 -19.63
CA GLY A 123 8.95 -14.25 -20.96
C GLY A 123 9.96 -13.19 -21.38
N ASP A 124 9.49 -12.00 -21.72
CA ASP A 124 10.29 -10.84 -22.09
C ASP A 124 10.61 -9.91 -20.92
N ALA A 125 10.25 -10.29 -19.69
CA ALA A 125 10.37 -9.43 -18.51
C ALA A 125 11.33 -10.00 -17.45
N TRP A 126 12.14 -9.12 -16.86
CA TRP A 126 12.92 -9.41 -15.67
C TRP A 126 12.04 -9.33 -14.43
N GLN A 127 12.10 -10.38 -13.61
CA GLN A 127 11.59 -10.40 -12.24
C GLN A 127 12.76 -10.36 -11.26
N PHE A 128 12.69 -9.42 -10.32
CA PHE A 128 13.64 -9.26 -9.22
C PHE A 128 12.91 -9.54 -7.91
N GLU A 129 13.36 -10.54 -7.17
CA GLU A 129 12.90 -10.83 -5.82
C GLU A 129 13.95 -10.40 -4.80
N ILE A 130 13.62 -9.40 -3.99
CA ILE A 130 14.54 -8.72 -3.09
C ILE A 130 14.00 -8.88 -1.67
N GLN A 131 14.83 -9.37 -0.76
CA GLN A 131 14.57 -9.23 0.68
C GLN A 131 15.07 -7.87 1.14
N GLY A 132 14.32 -7.18 1.98
CA GLY A 132 14.73 -5.89 2.48
C GLY A 132 14.09 -5.54 3.81
N LYS A 133 14.75 -4.66 4.56
CA LYS A 133 14.26 -4.16 5.85
C LYS A 133 13.93 -2.69 5.74
N GLY A 134 12.93 -2.25 6.50
CA GLY A 134 12.50 -0.85 6.49
C GLY A 134 11.90 -0.42 5.16
N LEU A 135 11.36 -1.35 4.37
CA LEU A 135 10.63 -1.03 3.14
C LEU A 135 9.20 -0.61 3.49
N LEU A 136 8.79 0.54 2.97
CA LEU A 136 7.49 1.14 3.22
C LEU A 136 6.62 1.07 1.95
N PRO A 137 5.29 1.08 2.06
CA PRO A 137 4.42 1.24 0.90
C PRO A 137 4.74 2.48 0.07
N ALA A 138 5.19 3.55 0.73
CA ALA A 138 5.60 4.82 0.12
C ALA A 138 7.05 4.84 -0.41
N THR A 139 7.85 3.77 -0.23
CA THR A 139 9.21 3.69 -0.78
C THR A 139 9.17 3.84 -2.30
N ARG A 140 10.01 4.69 -2.86
CA ARG A 140 10.21 4.80 -4.31
C ARG A 140 11.35 3.88 -4.70
N TYR A 141 11.19 3.16 -5.81
CA TYR A 141 12.25 2.34 -6.38
C TYR A 141 12.52 2.78 -7.81
N TYR A 142 13.77 2.77 -8.22
CA TYR A 142 14.17 2.98 -9.59
C TYR A 142 15.47 2.24 -9.88
N PHE A 143 15.65 1.85 -11.13
CA PHE A 143 16.95 1.41 -11.61
C PHE A 143 17.73 2.59 -12.16
N GLU A 144 19.03 2.63 -11.94
CA GLU A 144 19.89 3.72 -12.40
C GLU A 144 21.14 3.18 -13.09
N GLN A 145 21.49 3.79 -14.22
CA GLN A 145 22.72 3.54 -14.95
C GLN A 145 23.23 4.88 -15.49
N LYS A 146 24.32 5.39 -14.92
CA LYS A 146 24.87 6.72 -15.23
C LYS A 146 23.76 7.79 -15.16
N ASP A 147 23.44 8.44 -16.28
CA ASP A 147 22.41 9.50 -16.37
C ASP A 147 21.00 8.98 -16.68
N LYS A 148 20.81 7.66 -16.80
CA LYS A 148 19.51 7.04 -17.08
C LYS A 148 18.86 6.51 -15.81
N GLN A 149 17.56 6.77 -15.67
CA GLN A 149 16.73 6.21 -14.60
C GLN A 149 15.48 5.53 -15.16
N ILE A 150 15.18 4.34 -14.63
CA ILE A 150 13.94 3.60 -14.91
C ILE A 150 13.11 3.58 -13.62
N PRO A 151 12.08 4.43 -13.48
CA PRO A 151 11.24 4.43 -12.29
C PRO A 151 10.37 3.16 -12.24
N VAL A 152 10.33 2.51 -11.07
CA VAL A 152 9.46 1.35 -10.82
C VAL A 152 8.08 1.83 -10.37
N LYS A 153 7.09 1.66 -11.24
CA LYS A 153 5.70 2.04 -10.95
C LYS A 153 5.06 1.10 -9.93
N SER A 154 4.01 1.55 -9.25
CA SER A 154 3.27 0.72 -8.30
C SER A 154 2.70 -0.56 -8.92
N SER A 155 2.34 -0.54 -10.21
CA SER A 155 1.85 -1.72 -10.95
C SER A 155 2.95 -2.72 -11.32
N GLN A 156 4.22 -2.31 -11.23
CA GLN A 156 5.39 -3.11 -11.58
C GLN A 156 6.05 -3.71 -10.34
N ARG A 157 5.48 -3.53 -9.16
CA ARG A 157 6.05 -4.01 -7.90
C ARG A 157 4.99 -4.57 -6.96
N VAL A 158 5.43 -5.48 -6.11
CA VAL A 158 4.63 -6.01 -5.00
C VAL A 158 5.51 -6.01 -3.76
N LEU A 159 5.06 -5.35 -2.69
CA LEU A 159 5.70 -5.39 -1.39
C LEU A 159 4.86 -6.28 -0.46
N ARG A 160 5.47 -7.33 0.10
CA ARG A 160 4.84 -8.28 1.04
C ARG A 160 5.72 -8.40 2.28
N GLY A 161 5.41 -7.61 3.30
CA GLY A 161 6.30 -7.47 4.46
C GLY A 161 7.68 -6.99 4.01
N ASP A 162 8.70 -7.78 4.32
CA ASP A 162 10.10 -7.52 3.98
C ASP A 162 10.50 -8.02 2.58
N GLN A 163 9.57 -8.60 1.81
CA GLN A 163 9.85 -9.05 0.44
C GLN A 163 9.32 -8.07 -0.60
N LEU A 164 10.21 -7.60 -1.46
CA LEU A 164 9.91 -6.77 -2.63
C LEU A 164 10.08 -7.60 -3.90
N ILE A 165 9.05 -7.62 -4.74
CA ILE A 165 9.10 -8.20 -6.08
C ILE A 165 8.95 -7.08 -7.09
N ILE A 166 9.86 -6.94 -8.04
CA ILE A 166 9.80 -5.97 -9.13
C ILE A 166 9.76 -6.73 -10.45
N ARG A 167 8.88 -6.30 -11.37
CA ARG A 167 8.80 -6.84 -12.73
C ARG A 167 8.86 -5.72 -13.76
N LEU A 168 9.87 -5.77 -14.62
CA LEU A 168 10.10 -4.79 -15.68
C LEU A 168 10.33 -5.50 -17.02
N PRO A 169 9.86 -4.95 -18.15
CA PRO A 169 10.18 -5.51 -19.45
C PRO A 169 11.70 -5.46 -19.68
N GLY A 170 12.28 -6.49 -20.29
CA GLY A 170 13.69 -6.59 -20.60
C GLY A 170 14.17 -5.44 -21.49
N SER A 171 13.30 -4.99 -22.39
CA SER A 171 13.51 -3.81 -23.23
C SER A 171 13.65 -2.49 -22.46
N ALA A 172 13.32 -2.46 -21.17
CA ALA A 172 13.55 -1.27 -20.34
C ALA A 172 15.05 -1.02 -20.11
N PHE A 173 15.89 -2.05 -20.16
CA PHE A 173 17.29 -1.97 -19.79
C PHE A 173 18.17 -1.85 -21.03
N SER A 174 18.95 -0.78 -21.10
CA SER A 174 20.07 -0.72 -22.05
C SER A 174 21.23 -1.60 -21.59
N PRO A 175 22.09 -2.05 -22.51
CA PRO A 175 23.31 -2.78 -22.19
C PRO A 175 24.17 -2.10 -21.12
N GLY A 176 24.86 -2.91 -20.32
CA GLY A 176 25.69 -2.51 -19.19
C GLY A 176 25.05 -2.74 -17.82
N PRO A 177 25.77 -2.39 -16.74
CA PRO A 177 25.32 -2.59 -15.36
C PRO A 177 24.26 -1.56 -14.95
N TRP A 178 23.30 -1.99 -14.13
CA TRP A 178 22.28 -1.16 -13.51
C TRP A 178 22.23 -1.38 -12.00
N ASP A 179 22.09 -0.27 -11.28
CA ASP A 179 21.87 -0.25 -9.84
C ASP A 179 20.37 -0.26 -9.54
N LEU A 180 19.97 -0.87 -8.42
CA LEU A 180 18.65 -0.68 -7.84
C LEU A 180 18.72 0.31 -6.68
N VAL A 181 17.90 1.36 -6.73
CA VAL A 181 17.83 2.38 -5.69
C VAL A 181 16.46 2.34 -5.01
N ALA A 182 16.46 2.30 -3.68
CA ALA A 182 15.28 2.44 -2.83
C ALA A 182 15.34 3.75 -2.04
N VAL A 183 14.26 4.53 -2.07
CA VAL A 183 14.17 5.84 -1.40
C VAL A 183 12.93 5.90 -0.52
N ASN A 184 13.16 5.95 0.79
CA ASN A 184 12.11 6.21 1.77
C ASN A 184 11.86 7.72 1.94
N PRO A 185 10.72 8.11 2.54
CA PRO A 185 10.48 9.50 2.94
C PRO A 185 11.64 10.09 3.76
N GLY A 186 11.85 11.40 3.64
CA GLY A 186 13.02 12.06 4.24
C GLY A 186 14.35 11.76 3.51
N ASN A 187 14.29 11.34 2.24
CA ASN A 187 15.45 11.03 1.40
C ASN A 187 16.42 10.03 2.02
N LYS A 188 15.89 9.03 2.74
CA LYS A 188 16.69 7.90 3.21
C LYS A 188 16.87 6.94 2.04
N VAL A 189 18.08 6.90 1.49
CA VAL A 189 18.43 6.17 0.27
C VAL A 189 19.23 4.92 0.58
N GLU A 190 18.89 3.83 -0.10
CA GLU A 190 19.70 2.63 -0.22
C GLU A 190 19.97 2.34 -1.68
N ARG A 191 21.21 1.98 -2.00
CA ARG A 191 21.64 1.63 -3.35
C ARG A 191 22.25 0.24 -3.32
N PHE A 192 21.72 -0.65 -4.15
CA PHE A 192 22.32 -1.94 -4.43
C PHE A 192 22.92 -1.89 -5.84
N SER A 193 24.25 -1.95 -5.92
CA SER A 193 24.94 -1.74 -7.19
C SER A 193 25.02 -3.00 -8.04
N ASN A 194 25.03 -2.82 -9.37
CA ASN A 194 25.18 -3.89 -10.37
C ASN A 194 24.17 -5.04 -10.19
N VAL A 195 22.90 -4.72 -9.94
CA VAL A 195 21.83 -5.71 -9.82
C VAL A 195 21.71 -6.53 -11.10
N ILE A 196 21.74 -5.88 -12.26
CA ILE A 196 21.65 -6.53 -13.57
C ILE A 196 22.72 -5.95 -14.49
N SER A 197 23.34 -6.80 -15.29
CA SER A 197 24.18 -6.39 -16.41
C SER A 197 23.62 -6.98 -17.69
N VAL A 198 23.20 -6.12 -18.62
CA VAL A 198 22.66 -6.54 -19.92
C VAL A 198 23.79 -6.52 -20.95
N THR A 199 24.05 -7.61 -21.65
CA THR A 199 25.05 -7.65 -22.73
C THR A 199 24.47 -7.11 -24.05
N GLU A 200 25.29 -6.46 -24.87
CA GLU A 200 24.90 -6.02 -26.21
C GLU A 200 24.68 -7.26 -27.11
N GLY A 201 23.43 -7.47 -27.54
CA GLY A 201 23.05 -8.61 -28.37
C GLY A 201 22.86 -9.91 -27.58
N GLN A 202 21.60 -10.26 -27.33
CA GLN A 202 21.11 -11.42 -26.56
C GLN A 202 21.28 -11.32 -25.03
N ALA A 203 20.13 -11.23 -24.34
CA ALA A 203 20.05 -11.34 -22.90
C ALA A 203 20.25 -12.81 -22.48
N GLU A 204 21.49 -13.19 -22.18
CA GLU A 204 21.77 -14.44 -21.46
C GLU A 204 21.90 -14.18 -19.95
N PRO A 205 21.24 -14.97 -19.08
CA PRO A 205 21.49 -14.94 -17.65
C PRO A 205 22.80 -15.66 -17.34
N VAL A 206 23.76 -14.98 -16.70
CA VAL A 206 24.90 -15.65 -16.07
C VAL A 206 24.39 -16.41 -14.84
N ILE A 207 24.24 -17.72 -14.98
CA ILE A 207 23.84 -18.63 -13.91
C ILE A 207 25.03 -18.88 -12.99
N ALA A 208 24.89 -18.54 -11.71
CA ALA A 208 25.66 -19.18 -10.65
C ALA A 208 25.03 -20.56 -10.38
N THR A 209 25.69 -21.62 -10.84
CA THR A 209 25.28 -23.01 -10.61
C THR A 209 25.36 -23.36 -9.14
N VAL A 210 24.23 -23.72 -8.55
CA VAL A 210 24.19 -24.63 -7.39
C VAL A 210 23.25 -25.78 -7.76
N SER A 211 23.83 -26.95 -7.98
CA SER A 211 23.14 -28.21 -8.17
C SER A 211 22.37 -28.60 -6.91
N THR A 212 21.11 -28.99 -7.10
CA THR A 212 20.55 -30.15 -6.40
C THR A 212 19.56 -30.85 -7.33
N ASN A 213 19.87 -32.09 -7.65
CA ASN A 213 18.94 -33.07 -8.22
C ASN A 213 17.77 -33.28 -7.25
N ASP A 214 16.55 -33.37 -7.81
CA ASP A 214 15.61 -34.47 -7.58
C ASP A 214 14.24 -34.08 -8.16
N GLN A 215 13.99 -34.49 -9.40
CA GLN A 215 12.65 -34.51 -9.98
C GLN A 215 12.05 -35.90 -9.77
N LYS A 216 11.02 -35.97 -8.93
CA LYS A 216 10.00 -37.02 -8.98
C LYS A 216 8.72 -36.39 -9.50
N THR A 217 8.36 -36.76 -10.72
CA THR A 217 7.10 -36.42 -11.39
C THR A 217 5.94 -37.24 -10.82
N ASP A 218 4.79 -36.61 -10.58
CA ASP A 218 3.48 -37.26 -10.36
C ASP A 218 2.41 -36.53 -11.22
N PRO A 219 1.44 -37.24 -11.83
CA PRO A 219 0.63 -36.75 -12.94
C PRO A 219 -0.73 -36.21 -12.46
N THR A 220 -1.00 -34.94 -12.72
CA THR A 220 -2.40 -34.45 -12.84
C THR A 220 -2.41 -33.20 -13.72
N ASP A 221 -2.13 -33.40 -15.00
CA ASP A 221 -2.14 -32.36 -16.01
C ASP A 221 -3.54 -32.28 -16.65
N GLN A 222 -4.44 -31.55 -15.98
CA GLN A 222 -5.63 -31.00 -16.63
C GLN A 222 -5.61 -29.49 -16.40
N SER A 223 -5.08 -28.78 -17.39
CA SER A 223 -5.08 -27.32 -17.41
C SER A 223 -6.53 -26.80 -17.35
N PRO A 224 -6.87 -25.91 -16.39
CA PRO A 224 -8.21 -25.34 -16.21
C PRO A 224 -8.66 -24.42 -17.36
N ALA A 225 -7.83 -24.21 -18.38
CA ALA A 225 -8.12 -23.35 -19.53
C ALA A 225 -9.23 -23.87 -20.46
N ALA A 226 -9.65 -25.13 -20.33
CA ALA A 226 -10.65 -25.76 -21.21
C ALA A 226 -12.11 -25.68 -20.70
N VAL A 227 -12.36 -25.14 -19.49
CA VAL A 227 -13.68 -25.19 -18.85
C VAL A 227 -14.54 -23.98 -19.22
N ASN A 228 -15.54 -24.18 -20.08
CA ASN A 228 -16.45 -23.13 -20.56
C ASN A 228 -17.74 -23.06 -19.72
N GLY A 229 -17.65 -22.69 -18.43
CA GLY A 229 -18.84 -22.35 -17.65
C GLY A 229 -18.71 -22.47 -16.13
N VAL A 230 -19.55 -21.73 -15.40
CA VAL A 230 -19.52 -21.67 -13.93
C VAL A 230 -19.80 -23.01 -13.26
N ALA A 231 -20.72 -23.83 -13.81
CA ALA A 231 -21.10 -25.12 -13.22
C ALA A 231 -19.96 -26.14 -13.29
N GLN A 232 -19.34 -26.27 -14.46
CA GLN A 232 -18.18 -27.15 -14.66
C GLN A 232 -16.98 -26.67 -13.83
N TYR A 233 -16.74 -25.36 -13.75
CA TYR A 233 -15.64 -24.83 -12.96
C TYR A 233 -15.86 -25.07 -11.45
N ARG A 234 -17.09 -24.92 -10.94
CA ARG A 234 -17.43 -25.32 -9.56
C ARG A 234 -17.15 -26.79 -9.29
N GLN A 235 -17.49 -27.67 -10.23
CA GLN A 235 -17.22 -29.10 -10.10
C GLN A 235 -15.71 -29.37 -10.04
N TYR A 236 -14.94 -28.74 -10.94
CA TYR A 236 -13.48 -28.78 -10.89
C TYR A 236 -12.94 -28.32 -9.53
N VAL A 237 -13.35 -27.15 -9.03
CA VAL A 237 -12.91 -26.62 -7.72
C VAL A 237 -13.26 -27.58 -6.57
N ARG A 238 -14.43 -28.22 -6.60
CA ARG A 238 -14.85 -29.20 -5.57
C ARG A 238 -13.95 -30.43 -5.54
N GLN A 239 -13.50 -30.91 -6.70
CA GLN A 239 -12.66 -32.10 -6.84
C GLN A 239 -11.22 -31.89 -6.38
N LEU A 240 -10.75 -30.65 -6.24
CA LEU A 240 -9.40 -30.37 -5.80
C LEU A 240 -9.16 -30.87 -4.37
N LYS A 241 -8.00 -31.49 -4.15
CA LYS A 241 -7.57 -32.01 -2.84
C LYS A 241 -7.47 -30.88 -1.81
N ARG A 242 -7.89 -31.16 -0.58
CA ARG A 242 -7.79 -30.27 0.61
C ARG A 242 -7.25 -31.09 1.78
N SER A 243 -5.98 -30.92 2.08
CA SER A 243 -5.29 -31.62 3.17
C SER A 243 -4.92 -30.71 4.33
N CYS A 244 -4.84 -29.39 4.11
CA CYS A 244 -4.50 -28.45 5.17
C CYS A 244 -5.66 -28.18 6.11
N LYS A 245 -5.51 -28.53 7.40
CA LYS A 245 -6.56 -28.30 8.41
C LYS A 245 -6.82 -26.82 8.71
N ALA A 246 -5.82 -25.95 8.51
CA ALA A 246 -5.92 -24.52 8.78
C ALA A 246 -6.65 -23.71 7.69
N SER A 247 -7.10 -24.36 6.59
CA SER A 247 -7.77 -23.65 5.50
C SER A 247 -8.74 -24.54 4.73
N SER A 248 -9.84 -23.97 4.23
CA SER A 248 -10.75 -24.63 3.29
C SER A 248 -10.29 -24.55 1.83
N LEU A 249 -9.16 -23.88 1.58
CA LEU A 249 -8.62 -23.71 0.24
C LEU A 249 -8.05 -25.03 -0.31
N PRO A 250 -8.18 -25.27 -1.63
CA PRO A 250 -7.48 -26.35 -2.32
C PRO A 250 -5.96 -26.33 -2.11
N ASP A 251 -5.35 -27.52 -2.03
CA ASP A 251 -3.90 -27.71 -1.86
C ASP A 251 -3.09 -27.02 -2.97
N VAL A 252 -3.63 -26.99 -4.21
CA VAL A 252 -3.00 -26.29 -5.35
C VAL A 252 -2.82 -24.78 -5.12
N LEU A 253 -3.59 -24.19 -4.20
CA LEU A 253 -3.45 -22.79 -3.79
C LEU A 253 -2.60 -22.60 -2.54
N ILE A 254 -2.12 -23.66 -1.90
CA ILE A 254 -1.39 -23.62 -0.64
C ILE A 254 0.09 -23.91 -0.90
N LYS A 255 0.95 -22.93 -0.65
CA LYS A 255 2.41 -23.07 -0.73
C LYS A 255 2.96 -23.79 0.50
N ARG A 256 2.47 -23.43 1.69
CA ARG A 256 2.78 -24.08 2.98
C ARG A 256 1.56 -24.03 3.89
N CYS A 257 1.30 -25.15 4.56
CA CYS A 257 0.29 -25.29 5.60
C CYS A 257 0.95 -25.19 6.97
N PHE A 258 0.48 -24.27 7.81
CA PHE A 258 0.85 -24.18 9.21
C PHE A 258 -0.35 -24.55 10.08
N GLU A 259 -0.14 -24.64 11.40
CA GLU A 259 -1.19 -25.06 12.34
C GLU A 259 -2.40 -24.12 12.35
N ASN A 260 -2.17 -22.81 12.24
CA ASN A 260 -3.21 -21.78 12.35
C ASN A 260 -3.34 -20.87 11.12
N HIS A 261 -2.51 -21.07 10.08
CA HIS A 261 -2.58 -20.27 8.86
C HIS A 261 -2.01 -21.03 7.65
N VAL A 262 -2.22 -20.47 6.46
CA VAL A 262 -1.62 -20.97 5.22
C VAL A 262 -0.89 -19.84 4.51
N THR A 263 0.14 -20.20 3.76
CA THR A 263 0.73 -19.31 2.76
C THR A 263 0.22 -19.72 1.39
N LEU A 264 -0.19 -18.75 0.58
CA LEU A 264 -0.83 -19.02 -0.70
C LEU A 264 0.19 -19.13 -1.85
N TYR A 265 -0.06 -20.05 -2.76
CA TYR A 265 0.68 -20.22 -4.01
C TYR A 265 -0.09 -19.55 -5.16
N LEU A 266 0.13 -18.24 -5.36
CA LEU A 266 -0.58 -17.42 -6.37
C LEU A 266 0.33 -16.93 -7.51
N GLU A 267 1.40 -17.68 -7.78
CA GLU A 267 2.44 -17.29 -8.75
C GLU A 267 1.97 -17.46 -10.20
N SER A 268 1.16 -18.49 -10.49
CA SER A 268 0.55 -18.70 -11.80
C SER A 268 -0.75 -17.91 -11.99
N LYS A 269 -1.06 -17.57 -13.25
CA LYS A 269 -2.34 -16.94 -13.61
C LYS A 269 -3.52 -17.84 -13.26
N ASP A 270 -3.37 -19.15 -13.45
CA ASP A 270 -4.41 -20.14 -13.13
C ASP A 270 -4.71 -20.19 -11.64
N ASN A 271 -3.69 -20.10 -10.78
CA ASN A 271 -3.90 -20.06 -9.33
C ASN A 271 -4.55 -18.76 -8.88
N ARG A 272 -4.19 -17.61 -9.49
CA ARG A 272 -4.85 -16.34 -9.22
C ARG A 272 -6.31 -16.33 -9.67
N ASN A 273 -6.61 -16.91 -10.84
CA ASN A 273 -7.96 -17.09 -11.32
C ASN A 273 -8.75 -18.02 -10.39
N LEU A 274 -8.19 -19.17 -10.00
CA LEU A 274 -8.82 -20.10 -9.09
C LEU A 274 -9.11 -19.48 -7.72
N TYR A 275 -8.12 -18.80 -7.12
CA TYR A 275 -8.29 -18.12 -5.83
C TYR A 275 -9.33 -17.00 -5.92
N SER A 276 -9.24 -16.15 -6.94
CA SER A 276 -10.20 -15.05 -7.13
C SER A 276 -11.61 -15.57 -7.44
N PHE A 277 -11.74 -16.72 -8.11
CA PHE A 277 -13.04 -17.37 -8.31
C PHE A 277 -13.64 -17.84 -6.98
N ILE A 278 -12.83 -18.47 -6.10
CA ILE A 278 -13.27 -18.87 -4.76
C ILE A 278 -13.72 -17.64 -3.95
N LEU A 279 -12.95 -16.55 -3.98
CA LEU A 279 -13.32 -15.29 -3.33
C LEU A 279 -14.61 -14.69 -3.90
N LEU A 280 -14.83 -14.78 -5.21
CA LEU A 280 -16.05 -14.31 -5.88
C LEU A 280 -17.30 -15.10 -5.45
N GLU A 281 -17.13 -16.37 -5.09
CA GLU A 281 -18.21 -17.20 -4.53
C GLU A 281 -18.50 -16.96 -3.05
N SER A 282 -17.56 -16.35 -2.32
CA SER A 282 -17.67 -16.08 -0.88
C SER A 282 -18.93 -15.28 -0.51
N GLN A 283 -19.49 -15.57 0.67
CA GLN A 283 -20.57 -14.75 1.25
C GLN A 283 -20.05 -13.43 1.83
N ASN A 284 -18.74 -13.29 2.05
CA ASN A 284 -18.12 -12.04 2.49
C ASN A 284 -18.04 -11.03 1.32
N ILE A 285 -18.57 -9.82 1.52
CA ILE A 285 -18.56 -8.78 0.49
C ILE A 285 -17.14 -8.29 0.15
N SER A 286 -16.23 -8.24 1.13
CA SER A 286 -14.85 -7.81 0.91
C SER A 286 -14.11 -8.75 -0.04
N ASP A 287 -14.26 -10.06 0.15
CA ASP A 287 -13.69 -11.10 -0.71
C ASP A 287 -14.16 -10.93 -2.16
N ARG A 288 -15.47 -10.74 -2.34
CA ARG A 288 -16.05 -10.56 -3.68
C ARG A 288 -15.58 -9.28 -4.33
N MET A 289 -15.44 -8.19 -3.57
CA MET A 289 -14.93 -6.92 -4.08
C MET A 289 -13.47 -7.03 -4.52
N GLN A 290 -12.65 -7.78 -3.78
CA GLN A 290 -11.28 -8.10 -4.15
C GLN A 290 -11.22 -8.94 -5.44
N ALA A 291 -12.06 -9.97 -5.55
CA ALA A 291 -12.14 -10.78 -6.76
C ALA A 291 -12.57 -9.97 -8.00
N LEU A 292 -13.59 -9.13 -7.85
CA LEU A 292 -14.05 -8.25 -8.92
C LEU A 292 -12.98 -7.25 -9.36
N GLN A 293 -12.19 -6.71 -8.43
CA GLN A 293 -11.05 -5.86 -8.77
C GLN A 293 -10.05 -6.62 -9.64
N TYR A 294 -9.64 -7.81 -9.21
CA TYR A 294 -8.71 -8.65 -9.96
C TYR A 294 -9.21 -8.89 -11.39
N TYR A 295 -10.46 -9.33 -11.57
CA TYR A 295 -10.99 -9.61 -12.90
C TYR A 295 -11.22 -8.36 -13.77
N GLN A 296 -11.47 -7.19 -13.16
CA GLN A 296 -11.53 -5.91 -13.86
C GLN A 296 -10.17 -5.51 -14.44
N ASP A 297 -9.07 -5.91 -13.81
CA ASP A 297 -7.71 -5.56 -14.24
C ASP A 297 -7.13 -6.59 -15.24
N GLU A 298 -7.62 -7.83 -15.23
CA GLU A 298 -7.03 -8.95 -16.00
C GLU A 298 -7.66 -9.21 -17.39
N CYS A 299 -6.83 -9.47 -18.40
CA CYS A 299 -7.22 -9.92 -19.74
C CYS A 299 -6.43 -11.18 -20.18
N PRO A 300 -7.00 -12.08 -21.02
CA PRO A 300 -8.40 -12.12 -21.47
C PRO A 300 -9.38 -12.41 -20.33
N VAL A 301 -10.66 -12.13 -20.57
CA VAL A 301 -11.74 -12.33 -19.59
C VAL A 301 -11.81 -13.80 -19.16
N PHE A 302 -11.75 -14.04 -17.84
CA PHE A 302 -11.91 -15.37 -17.28
C PHE A 302 -13.39 -15.80 -17.31
N LYS A 303 -13.76 -16.59 -18.33
CA LYS A 303 -15.16 -16.97 -18.62
C LYS A 303 -15.95 -17.50 -17.43
N PRO A 304 -15.43 -18.38 -16.55
CA PRO A 304 -16.19 -18.87 -15.40
C PRO A 304 -16.63 -17.74 -14.45
N ALA A 305 -15.75 -16.76 -14.21
CA ALA A 305 -16.09 -15.60 -13.39
C ALA A 305 -17.12 -14.69 -14.08
N GLN A 306 -17.00 -14.50 -15.39
CA GLN A 306 -18.00 -13.73 -16.16
C GLN A 306 -19.39 -14.37 -16.07
N SER A 307 -19.50 -15.69 -16.25
CA SER A 307 -20.77 -16.41 -16.11
C SER A 307 -21.34 -16.32 -14.70
N LEU A 308 -20.50 -16.39 -13.67
CA LEU A 308 -20.93 -16.25 -12.27
C LEU A 308 -21.46 -14.84 -11.98
N VAL A 309 -20.79 -13.80 -12.47
CA VAL A 309 -21.24 -12.42 -12.34
C VAL A 309 -22.56 -12.20 -13.07
N GLN A 310 -22.71 -12.74 -14.28
CA GLN A 310 -23.96 -12.65 -15.02
C GLN A 310 -25.13 -13.30 -14.29
N ALA A 311 -24.95 -14.50 -13.74
CA ALA A 311 -25.99 -15.17 -12.94
C ALA A 311 -26.39 -14.34 -11.71
N ARG A 312 -25.42 -13.78 -10.98
CA ARG A 312 -25.68 -12.92 -9.81
C ARG A 312 -26.41 -11.63 -10.15
N LEU A 313 -26.14 -11.03 -11.32
CA LEU A 313 -26.83 -9.84 -11.78
C LEU A 313 -28.31 -10.12 -12.09
N GLN A 314 -28.63 -11.32 -12.58
CA GLN A 314 -30.01 -11.75 -12.81
C GLN A 314 -30.79 -11.98 -11.49
N GLU A 315 -30.11 -12.45 -10.45
CA GLU A 315 -30.71 -12.69 -9.12
C GLU A 315 -30.90 -11.41 -8.29
N ARG A 316 -30.08 -10.36 -8.48
CA ARG A 316 -30.00 -9.18 -7.60
C ARG A 316 -30.48 -7.86 -8.23
N ALA A 317 -31.61 -7.89 -8.93
CA ALA A 317 -32.20 -6.70 -9.58
C ALA A 317 -32.67 -5.57 -8.62
N ARG A 318 -32.44 -5.65 -7.29
CA ARG A 318 -33.12 -4.76 -6.32
C ARG A 318 -32.26 -3.86 -5.42
N TRP A 319 -30.93 -3.82 -5.54
CA TRP A 319 -30.13 -2.95 -4.63
C TRP A 319 -28.90 -2.32 -5.32
N GLN A 320 -28.86 -0.98 -5.37
CA GLN A 320 -27.73 -0.19 -5.86
C GLN A 320 -26.57 -0.21 -4.85
N THR A 321 -25.75 -1.25 -4.88
CA THR A 321 -24.54 -1.35 -4.04
C THR A 321 -23.28 -1.10 -4.87
N VAL A 322 -22.18 -0.74 -4.21
CA VAL A 322 -20.84 -0.62 -4.86
C VAL A 322 -20.44 -1.94 -5.55
N GLU A 323 -20.88 -3.08 -5.01
CA GLU A 323 -20.70 -4.40 -5.62
C GLU A 323 -21.41 -4.51 -6.98
N LEU A 324 -22.65 -4.02 -7.09
CA LEU A 324 -23.41 -4.00 -8.35
C LEU A 324 -22.69 -3.20 -9.43
N GLN A 325 -22.19 -2.00 -9.09
CA GLN A 325 -21.44 -1.17 -10.04
C GLN A 325 -20.19 -1.88 -10.56
N ARG A 326 -19.47 -2.61 -9.70
CA ARG A 326 -18.29 -3.37 -10.12
C ARG A 326 -18.63 -4.58 -10.99
N MET A 327 -19.71 -5.29 -10.67
CA MET A 327 -20.20 -6.39 -11.49
C MET A 327 -20.57 -5.92 -12.90
N LEU A 328 -21.29 -4.80 -13.02
CA LEU A 328 -21.64 -4.19 -14.31
C LEU A 328 -20.39 -3.74 -15.08
N ALA A 329 -19.43 -3.10 -14.41
CA ALA A 329 -18.18 -2.68 -15.03
C ALA A 329 -17.35 -3.88 -15.54
N TYR A 330 -17.33 -4.99 -14.81
CA TYR A 330 -16.68 -6.21 -15.28
C TYR A 330 -17.41 -6.85 -16.47
N GLN A 331 -18.75 -6.88 -16.46
CA GLN A 331 -19.53 -7.42 -17.56
C GLN A 331 -19.37 -6.59 -18.85
N ALA A 332 -19.24 -5.27 -18.74
CA ALA A 332 -19.03 -4.37 -19.86
C ALA A 332 -17.57 -4.34 -20.37
N LYS A 333 -16.65 -5.04 -19.70
CA LYS A 333 -15.23 -5.03 -20.04
C LYS A 333 -15.00 -5.62 -21.43
N LYS A 334 -14.33 -4.86 -22.29
CA LYS A 334 -13.77 -5.32 -23.57
C LYS A 334 -12.26 -5.47 -23.38
N CYS A 335 -11.73 -6.67 -23.61
CA CYS A 335 -10.28 -6.87 -23.69
C CYS A 335 -9.81 -6.53 -25.11
N PRO A 336 -8.67 -5.85 -25.26
CA PRO A 336 -8.08 -5.54 -26.56
C PRO A 336 -7.66 -6.81 -27.31
#